data_AF-A4C3J6-F1
#
_entry.id   AF-A4C3J6-F1
#
_cell.length_a   1.000
_cell.length_b   1.000
_cell.length_c   1.000
_cell.angle_alpha   90.00
_cell.angle_beta   90.00
_cell.angle_gamma   90.00
#
_symmetry.space_group_name_H-M   'P 1'
#
loop_
_entity.id
_entity.type
_entity.pdbx_description
1 polymer ?
#
loop_
_entity_poly.entity_id
_entity_poly.type
_entity_poly.pdbx_seq_one_letter_code
_entity_poly.pdbx_strand_id
1 'polypeptide(L)'
;MKHSFYSLSNTEQAAFVLKLAALFILLNLVLGTLLYFCGLVFLSLFIFAISLSVFAPFVDVPSGVKSGSLRYYSTLLIGEKIKNNRLVLHGGSLFDYYFTLDFNQTAPERKKQVLSALIDGLLILIAEHEHGKPTAIRIHATSYILNPRTAKKLGLHVCQTDVIQQLILYFNFVNLTCSLSFLTGRLTLPNMKKIYSFEGELNALIANKAYLQRLHARL
;
A
#
# COMPACT_ATOMS: atom_id res chain seq x y z
N MET A 1 -3.47 -10.25 12.90
CA MET A 1 -3.54 -8.81 13.27
C MET A 1 -4.90 -8.24 12.91
N LYS A 2 -5.40 -7.21 13.62
CA LYS A 2 -6.64 -6.52 13.27
C LYS A 2 -6.33 -5.11 12.80
N HIS A 3 -6.95 -4.70 11.70
CA HIS A 3 -6.84 -3.34 11.19
C HIS A 3 -7.79 -2.44 12.00
N SER A 4 -7.26 -1.58 12.86
CA SER A 4 -8.05 -0.90 13.92
C SER A 4 -9.17 0.00 13.39
N PHE A 5 -9.02 0.59 12.20
CA PHE A 5 -10.10 1.34 11.54
C PHE A 5 -11.38 0.50 11.36
N TYR A 6 -11.25 -0.77 10.98
CA TYR A 6 -12.40 -1.66 10.75
C TYR A 6 -12.96 -2.28 12.02
N SER A 7 -12.32 -2.06 13.18
CA SER A 7 -12.94 -2.34 14.49
C SER A 7 -13.80 -1.21 15.01
N LEU A 8 -13.71 -0.01 14.40
CA LEU A 8 -14.58 1.12 14.74
C LEU A 8 -15.98 0.91 14.18
N SER A 9 -16.98 1.49 14.83
CA SER A 9 -18.33 1.58 14.29
C SER A 9 -18.37 2.43 13.02
N ASN A 10 -19.40 2.25 12.19
CA ASN A 10 -19.56 3.02 10.95
C ASN A 10 -19.62 4.54 11.20
N THR A 11 -20.19 4.97 12.33
CA THR A 11 -20.27 6.37 12.73
C THR A 11 -18.90 6.93 13.11
N GLU A 12 -18.08 6.15 13.82
CA GLU A 12 -16.70 6.53 14.16
C GLU A 12 -15.78 6.59 12.94
N GLN A 13 -15.91 5.63 12.02
CA GLN A 13 -15.19 5.65 10.74
C GLN A 13 -15.54 6.91 9.93
N ALA A 14 -16.83 7.23 9.81
CA ALA A 14 -17.29 8.43 9.11
C ALA A 14 -16.79 9.70 9.81
N ALA A 15 -16.87 9.77 11.15
CA ALA A 15 -16.38 10.89 11.92
C ALA A 15 -14.86 11.10 11.76
N PHE A 16 -14.07 10.02 11.71
CA PHE A 16 -12.64 10.10 11.44
C PHE A 16 -12.36 10.70 10.06
N VAL A 17 -13.01 10.19 9.02
CA VAL A 17 -12.81 10.68 7.64
C VAL A 17 -13.27 12.13 7.51
N LEU A 18 -14.39 12.52 8.14
CA LEU A 18 -14.88 13.90 8.14
C LEU A 18 -13.91 14.86 8.84
N LYS A 19 -13.36 14.47 10.00
CA LYS A 19 -12.34 15.27 10.70
C LYS A 19 -11.09 15.45 9.83
N LEU A 20 -10.63 14.36 9.20
CA LEU A 20 -9.47 14.42 8.31
C LEU A 20 -9.74 15.28 7.06
N ALA A 21 -10.94 15.19 6.48
CA ALA A 21 -11.36 16.03 5.35
C ALA A 21 -11.43 17.51 5.73
N ALA A 22 -11.98 17.84 6.92
CA ALA A 22 -11.99 19.20 7.44
C ALA A 22 -10.58 19.75 7.64
N LEU A 23 -9.66 18.93 8.17
CA LEU A 23 -8.24 19.29 8.30
C LEU A 23 -7.58 19.53 6.93
N PHE A 24 -7.84 18.66 5.96
CA PHE A 24 -7.34 18.79 4.60
C PHE A 24 -7.81 20.10 3.93
N ILE A 25 -9.10 20.43 4.06
CA ILE A 25 -9.68 21.67 3.52
C ILE A 25 -9.06 22.88 4.23
N LEU A 26 -9.03 22.88 5.57
CA LEU A 26 -8.48 23.97 6.35
C LEU A 26 -7.01 24.24 6.00
N LEU A 27 -6.19 23.19 5.90
CA LEU A 27 -4.78 23.29 5.52
C LEU A 27 -4.61 23.97 4.16
N ASN A 28 -5.38 23.54 3.16
CA ASN A 28 -5.30 24.09 1.81
C ASN A 28 -5.83 25.53 1.73
N LEU A 29 -6.88 25.87 2.48
CA LEU A 29 -7.37 27.25 2.56
C LEU A 29 -6.36 28.19 3.20
N VAL A 30 -5.75 27.78 4.32
CA VAL A 30 -4.75 28.60 5.04
C VAL A 30 -3.52 28.80 4.16
N LEU A 31 -2.95 27.72 3.61
CA LEU A 31 -1.76 27.80 2.76
C LEU A 31 -2.04 28.53 1.44
N GLY A 32 -3.19 28.29 0.81
CA GLY A 32 -3.59 28.98 -0.40
C GLY A 32 -3.78 30.49 -0.20
N THR A 33 -4.38 30.88 0.93
CA THR A 33 -4.55 32.29 1.31
C THR A 33 -3.19 32.95 1.57
N LEU A 34 -2.28 32.27 2.27
CA LEU A 34 -0.92 32.76 2.50
C LEU A 34 -0.17 32.96 1.18
N LEU A 35 -0.23 31.97 0.27
CA LEU A 35 0.39 32.08 -1.05
C LEU A 35 -0.21 33.20 -1.90
N TYR A 36 -1.52 33.45 -1.78
CA TYR A 36 -2.17 34.59 -2.43
C TYR A 36 -1.58 35.93 -1.98
N PHE A 37 -1.44 36.14 -0.67
CA PHE A 37 -0.82 37.36 -0.14
C PHE A 37 0.66 37.50 -0.52
N CYS A 38 1.36 36.39 -0.75
CA CYS A 38 2.74 36.39 -1.23
C CYS A 38 2.87 36.52 -2.76
N GLY A 39 1.78 36.60 -3.52
CA GLY A 39 1.80 36.65 -4.99
C GLY A 39 2.19 35.32 -5.67
N LEU A 40 2.10 34.20 -4.95
CA LEU A 40 2.53 32.85 -5.38
C LEU A 40 1.34 31.89 -5.57
N VAL A 41 0.17 32.39 -5.98
CA VAL A 41 -1.08 31.59 -6.11
C VAL A 41 -0.91 30.29 -6.90
N PHE A 42 -0.05 30.28 -7.93
CA PHE A 42 0.15 29.10 -8.76
C PHE A 42 0.71 27.90 -7.95
N LEU A 43 1.43 28.16 -6.85
CA LEU A 43 1.93 27.11 -5.95
C LEU A 43 0.81 26.42 -5.17
N SER A 44 -0.39 27.04 -5.05
CA SER A 44 -1.53 26.45 -4.35
C SER A 44 -1.99 25.15 -5.01
N LEU A 45 -1.86 25.03 -6.35
CA LEU A 45 -2.17 23.80 -7.07
C LEU A 45 -1.22 22.66 -6.67
N PHE A 46 0.06 22.96 -6.46
CA PHE A 46 1.06 21.98 -6.05
C PHE A 46 0.85 21.55 -4.59
N ILE A 47 0.53 22.47 -3.69
CA ILE A 47 0.19 22.16 -2.30
C ILE A 47 -1.06 21.29 -2.23
N PHE A 48 -2.09 21.61 -3.03
CA PHE A 48 -3.30 20.82 -3.13
C PHE A 48 -3.00 19.40 -3.63
N ALA A 49 -2.23 19.26 -4.71
CA ALA A 49 -1.81 17.96 -5.23
C ALA A 49 -1.05 17.12 -4.18
N ILE A 50 -0.08 17.73 -3.49
CA ILE A 50 0.72 17.07 -2.45
C ILE A 50 -0.17 16.63 -1.28
N SER A 51 -0.98 17.53 -0.74
CA SER A 51 -1.85 17.21 0.39
C SER A 51 -2.90 16.15 0.02
N LEU A 52 -3.41 16.19 -1.22
CA LEU A 52 -4.33 15.20 -1.74
C LEU A 52 -3.68 13.81 -1.79
N SER A 53 -2.40 13.70 -2.19
CA SER A 53 -1.69 12.42 -2.23
C SER A 53 -1.60 11.73 -0.86
N VAL A 54 -1.54 12.50 0.23
CA VAL A 54 -1.49 12.00 1.61
C VAL A 54 -2.88 11.69 2.14
N PHE A 55 -3.87 12.50 1.77
CA PHE A 55 -5.27 12.33 2.17
C PHE A 55 -5.95 11.14 1.47
N ALA A 56 -5.71 10.98 0.16
CA ALA A 56 -6.42 10.03 -0.70
C ALA A 56 -6.46 8.58 -0.18
N PRO A 57 -5.35 7.98 0.31
CA PRO A 57 -5.39 6.61 0.85
C PRO A 57 -6.42 6.40 1.97
N PHE A 58 -6.69 7.43 2.79
CA PHE A 58 -7.65 7.36 3.89
C PHE A 58 -9.11 7.35 3.43
N VAL A 59 -9.36 7.65 2.15
CA VAL A 59 -10.69 7.60 1.54
C VAL A 59 -10.76 6.43 0.55
N ASP A 60 -9.78 6.33 -0.34
CA ASP A 60 -9.77 5.38 -1.45
C ASP A 60 -9.71 3.92 -0.99
N VAL A 61 -8.88 3.61 0.01
CA VAL A 61 -8.75 2.23 0.52
C VAL A 61 -10.04 1.78 1.21
N PRO A 62 -10.60 2.51 2.20
CA PRO A 62 -11.89 2.17 2.78
C PRO A 62 -13.02 2.07 1.76
N SER A 63 -13.08 3.00 0.79
CA SER A 63 -14.12 3.02 -0.24
C SER A 63 -13.98 1.83 -1.20
N GLY A 64 -12.75 1.48 -1.57
CA GLY A 64 -12.46 0.32 -2.40
C GLY A 64 -12.81 -0.99 -1.71
N VAL A 65 -12.56 -1.10 -0.41
CA VAL A 65 -12.97 -2.27 0.39
C VAL A 65 -14.48 -2.35 0.52
N LYS A 66 -15.16 -1.24 0.82
CA LYS A 66 -16.62 -1.17 0.94
C LYS A 66 -17.34 -1.52 -0.36
N SER A 67 -16.79 -1.10 -1.50
CA SER A 67 -17.34 -1.41 -2.83
C SER A 67 -16.95 -2.81 -3.34
N GLY A 68 -16.03 -3.51 -2.66
CA GLY A 68 -15.50 -4.79 -3.09
C GLY A 68 -14.54 -4.73 -4.28
N SER A 69 -14.08 -3.52 -4.66
CA SER A 69 -13.02 -3.37 -5.67
C SER A 69 -11.64 -3.75 -5.12
N LEU A 70 -11.46 -3.63 -3.80
CA LEU A 70 -10.27 -4.02 -3.05
C LEU A 70 -10.65 -5.10 -2.02
N ARG A 71 -9.74 -6.04 -1.77
CA ARG A 71 -9.87 -7.08 -0.77
C ARG A 71 -8.56 -7.24 0.00
N TYR A 72 -8.65 -7.28 1.32
CA TYR A 72 -7.51 -7.64 2.17
C TYR A 72 -7.31 -9.16 2.18
N TYR A 73 -6.08 -9.59 1.91
CA TYR A 73 -5.62 -10.94 2.22
C TYR A 73 -4.91 -10.98 3.58
N SER A 74 -4.31 -9.87 3.99
CA SER A 74 -3.82 -9.61 5.35
C SER A 74 -3.91 -8.12 5.64
N THR A 75 -3.60 -7.67 6.86
CA THR A 75 -3.67 -6.24 7.20
C THR A 75 -2.77 -5.33 6.35
N LEU A 76 -1.79 -5.88 5.63
CA LEU A 76 -0.82 -5.13 4.83
C LEU A 76 -0.62 -5.70 3.42
N LEU A 77 -1.50 -6.60 2.98
CA LEU A 77 -1.58 -7.08 1.61
C LEU A 77 -3.02 -6.95 1.10
N ILE A 78 -3.19 -6.11 0.08
CA ILE A 78 -4.48 -5.83 -0.55
C ILE A 78 -4.40 -6.32 -2.00
N GLY A 79 -5.45 -6.96 -2.49
CA GLY A 79 -5.61 -7.23 -3.91
C GLY A 79 -6.81 -6.51 -4.49
N GLU A 80 -6.69 -6.10 -5.74
CA GLU A 80 -7.84 -5.69 -6.54
C GLU A 80 -8.70 -6.89 -6.93
N LYS A 81 -9.98 -6.65 -7.19
CA LYS A 81 -10.85 -7.65 -7.81
C LYS A 81 -10.23 -8.15 -9.11
N ILE A 82 -10.15 -9.47 -9.27
CA ILE A 82 -9.61 -10.10 -10.48
C ILE A 82 -10.39 -9.62 -11.71
N LYS A 83 -9.66 -9.08 -12.69
CA LYS A 83 -10.21 -8.62 -13.98
C LYS A 83 -9.33 -9.16 -15.09
N ASN A 84 -9.92 -9.76 -16.12
CA ASN A 84 -9.19 -10.32 -17.28
C ASN A 84 -8.04 -11.27 -16.87
N ASN A 85 -8.29 -12.15 -15.90
CA ASN A 85 -7.29 -13.05 -15.31
C ASN A 85 -6.05 -12.33 -14.74
N ARG A 86 -6.18 -11.05 -14.37
CA ARG A 86 -5.13 -10.29 -13.70
C ARG A 86 -5.55 -9.96 -12.28
N LEU A 87 -4.67 -10.27 -11.33
CA LEU A 87 -4.77 -9.91 -9.92
C LEU A 87 -3.68 -8.91 -9.61
N VAL A 88 -4.06 -7.66 -9.32
CA VAL A 88 -3.11 -6.63 -8.90
C VAL A 88 -3.01 -6.67 -7.38
N LEU A 89 -1.79 -6.85 -6.87
CA LEU A 89 -1.48 -6.86 -5.45
C LEU A 89 -0.75 -5.57 -5.06
N HIS A 90 -1.17 -5.00 -3.93
CA HIS A 90 -0.61 -3.81 -3.32
C HIS A 90 -0.16 -4.14 -1.90
N GLY A 91 1.01 -3.61 -1.52
CA GLY A 91 1.39 -3.58 -0.11
C GLY A 91 0.58 -2.51 0.65
N GLY A 92 0.71 -2.51 1.97
CA GLY A 92 0.07 -1.51 2.83
C GLY A 92 0.35 -0.07 2.37
N SER A 93 -0.72 0.72 2.33
CA SER A 93 -0.73 2.15 2.10
C SER A 93 -0.42 2.94 3.38
N LEU A 94 -0.34 4.27 3.29
CA LEU A 94 -0.23 5.14 4.47
C LEU A 94 -1.40 4.94 5.45
N PHE A 95 -2.61 4.75 4.93
CA PHE A 95 -3.79 4.45 5.74
C PHE A 95 -3.58 3.16 6.54
N ASP A 96 -3.13 2.10 5.87
CA ASP A 96 -2.91 0.81 6.53
C ASP A 96 -1.84 0.91 7.61
N TYR A 97 -0.73 1.60 7.33
CA TYR A 97 0.33 1.79 8.32
C TYR A 97 -0.14 2.57 9.53
N TYR A 98 -0.93 3.62 9.34
CA TYR A 98 -1.48 4.42 10.43
C TYR A 98 -2.35 3.58 11.38
N PHE A 99 -3.13 2.64 10.85
CA PHE A 99 -4.09 1.85 11.64
C PHE A 99 -3.58 0.46 12.08
N THR A 100 -2.38 0.06 11.68
CA THR A 100 -1.85 -1.29 11.96
C THR A 100 -0.48 -1.30 12.63
N LEU A 101 0.38 -0.30 12.39
CA LEU A 101 1.71 -0.24 13.00
C LEU A 101 1.62 0.39 14.39
N ASP A 102 2.42 -0.14 15.32
CA ASP A 102 2.57 0.45 16.66
C ASP A 102 3.76 1.43 16.67
N PHE A 103 3.53 2.64 17.17
CA PHE A 103 4.55 3.69 17.26
C PHE A 103 5.58 3.40 18.37
N ASN A 104 5.23 2.57 19.34
CA ASN A 104 6.14 2.17 20.41
C ASN A 104 7.17 1.14 19.95
N GLN A 105 6.93 0.47 18.82
CA GLN A 105 7.88 -0.47 18.23
C GLN A 105 9.11 0.23 17.64
N THR A 106 10.21 -0.49 17.59
CA THR A 106 11.41 -0.10 16.87
C THR A 106 11.22 -0.24 15.35
N ALA A 107 12.05 0.44 14.57
CA ALA A 107 12.01 0.32 13.10
C ALA A 107 12.22 -1.10 12.57
N PRO A 108 13.15 -1.93 13.13
CA PRO A 108 13.27 -3.33 12.74
C PRO A 108 12.01 -4.15 13.03
N GLU A 109 11.37 -3.94 14.17
CA GLU A 109 10.12 -4.64 14.54
C GLU A 109 8.99 -4.30 13.57
N ARG A 110 8.79 -3.02 13.26
CA ARG A 110 7.78 -2.63 12.25
C ARG A 110 8.06 -3.23 10.87
N LYS A 111 9.33 -3.26 10.43
CA LYS A 111 9.70 -3.89 9.16
C LYS A 111 9.42 -5.40 9.15
N LYS A 112 9.75 -6.08 10.24
CA LYS A 112 9.42 -7.50 10.44
C LYS A 112 7.91 -7.71 10.40
N GLN A 113 7.14 -6.87 11.09
CA GLN A 113 5.68 -6.90 11.08
C GLN A 113 5.10 -6.73 9.67
N VAL A 114 5.57 -5.72 8.91
CA VAL A 114 5.11 -5.51 7.53
C VAL A 114 5.42 -6.74 6.65
N LEU A 115 6.63 -7.29 6.75
CA LEU A 115 7.03 -8.44 5.95
C LEU A 115 6.24 -9.71 6.33
N SER A 116 6.01 -9.95 7.62
CA SER A 116 5.19 -11.07 8.11
C SER A 116 3.76 -10.94 7.59
N ALA A 117 3.13 -9.77 7.71
CA ALA A 117 1.79 -9.54 7.19
C ALA A 117 1.71 -9.72 5.67
N LEU A 118 2.72 -9.27 4.91
CA LEU A 118 2.76 -9.52 3.46
C LEU A 118 2.82 -11.02 3.14
N ILE A 119 3.64 -11.79 3.87
CA ILE A 119 3.77 -13.23 3.68
C ILE A 119 2.47 -13.95 4.07
N ASP A 120 1.85 -13.59 5.19
CA ASP A 120 0.56 -14.12 5.61
C ASP A 120 -0.51 -13.92 4.53
N GLY A 121 -0.56 -12.72 3.94
CA GLY A 121 -1.49 -12.41 2.86
C GLY A 121 -1.24 -13.27 1.61
N LEU A 122 0.03 -13.50 1.25
CA LEU A 122 0.37 -14.38 0.13
C LEU A 122 -0.01 -15.84 0.42
N LEU A 123 0.19 -16.30 1.66
CA LEU A 123 -0.20 -17.66 2.07
C LEU A 123 -1.72 -17.86 2.06
N ILE A 124 -2.49 -16.85 2.49
CA ILE A 124 -3.96 -16.85 2.41
C ILE A 124 -4.41 -16.87 0.94
N LEU A 125 -3.80 -16.03 0.09
CA LEU A 125 -4.07 -16.03 -1.36
C LEU A 125 -3.83 -17.41 -1.98
N ILE A 126 -2.72 -18.07 -1.63
CA ILE A 126 -2.40 -19.43 -2.07
C ILE A 126 -3.46 -20.42 -1.59
N ALA A 127 -3.83 -20.39 -0.31
CA ALA A 127 -4.81 -21.32 0.27
C ALA A 127 -6.19 -21.23 -0.42
N GLU A 128 -6.60 -20.04 -0.84
CA GLU A 128 -7.85 -19.83 -1.57
C GLU A 128 -7.85 -20.44 -2.99
N HIS A 129 -6.68 -20.71 -3.58
CA HIS A 129 -6.55 -21.12 -4.97
C HIS A 129 -5.83 -22.47 -5.19
N GLU A 130 -5.14 -23.01 -4.18
CA GLU A 130 -4.30 -24.21 -4.33
C GLU A 130 -5.08 -25.50 -4.58
N HIS A 131 -6.35 -25.56 -4.14
CA HIS A 131 -7.23 -26.72 -4.35
C HIS A 131 -8.19 -26.54 -5.53
N GLY A 132 -8.12 -25.41 -6.23
CA GLY A 132 -8.94 -25.10 -7.40
C GLY A 132 -8.38 -25.71 -8.69
N LYS A 133 -9.12 -25.54 -9.80
CA LYS A 133 -8.58 -25.80 -11.14
C LYS A 133 -7.38 -24.88 -11.39
N PRO A 134 -6.37 -25.31 -12.16
CA PRO A 134 -5.26 -24.46 -12.55
C PRO A 134 -5.77 -23.11 -13.04
N THR A 135 -5.37 -22.04 -12.35
CA THR A 135 -5.84 -20.71 -12.68
C THR A 135 -4.85 -20.07 -13.64
N ALA A 136 -5.33 -19.48 -14.73
CA ALA A 136 -4.50 -18.65 -15.62
C ALA A 136 -4.30 -17.24 -15.06
N ILE A 137 -4.40 -17.07 -13.74
CA ILE A 137 -4.35 -15.75 -13.09
C ILE A 137 -2.90 -15.26 -13.06
N ARG A 138 -2.68 -14.09 -13.64
CA ARG A 138 -1.43 -13.34 -13.59
C ARG A 138 -1.46 -12.39 -12.40
N ILE A 139 -0.48 -12.54 -11.53
CA ILE A 139 -0.20 -11.61 -10.45
C ILE A 139 0.59 -10.44 -11.04
N HIS A 140 0.20 -9.23 -10.67
CA HIS A 140 0.98 -8.02 -10.88
C HIS A 140 1.12 -7.31 -9.54
N ALA A 141 2.33 -6.96 -9.14
CA ALA A 141 2.58 -6.29 -7.87
C ALA A 141 3.63 -5.20 -8.03
N THR A 142 3.49 -4.08 -7.35
CA THR A 142 4.56 -3.08 -7.27
C THR A 142 4.94 -2.87 -5.81
N SER A 143 6.23 -3.00 -5.52
CA SER A 143 6.71 -2.99 -4.15
C SER A 143 8.02 -2.23 -4.03
N TYR A 144 8.13 -1.47 -2.93
CA TYR A 144 9.36 -0.84 -2.45
C TYR A 144 10.02 -1.65 -1.31
N ILE A 145 9.39 -2.75 -0.88
CA ILE A 145 9.84 -3.61 0.22
C ILE A 145 10.45 -4.90 -0.32
N LEU A 146 9.81 -5.49 -1.34
CA LEU A 146 10.27 -6.72 -1.95
C LEU A 146 11.42 -6.43 -2.92
N ASN A 147 12.53 -7.17 -2.77
CA ASN A 147 13.65 -7.09 -3.69
C ASN A 147 13.52 -8.13 -4.83
N PRO A 148 14.20 -7.90 -5.98
CA PRO A 148 14.15 -8.82 -7.12
C PRO A 148 14.58 -10.26 -6.82
N ARG A 149 15.54 -10.47 -5.91
CA ARG A 149 16.03 -11.81 -5.55
C ARG A 149 14.96 -12.61 -4.82
N THR A 150 14.23 -11.97 -3.91
CA THR A 150 13.12 -12.59 -3.18
C THR A 150 11.95 -12.83 -4.12
N ALA A 151 11.59 -11.86 -4.96
CA ALA A 151 10.52 -12.02 -5.96
C ALA A 151 10.77 -13.23 -6.88
N LYS A 152 11.99 -13.41 -7.38
CA LYS A 152 12.37 -14.58 -8.19
C LYS A 152 12.16 -15.91 -7.47
N LYS A 153 12.47 -15.96 -6.17
CA LYS A 153 12.23 -17.16 -5.34
C LYS A 153 10.74 -17.42 -5.08
N LEU A 154 9.88 -16.43 -5.29
CA LEU A 154 8.42 -16.55 -5.23
C LEU A 154 7.79 -16.91 -6.58
N GLY A 155 8.60 -17.13 -7.63
CA GLY A 155 8.09 -17.37 -8.98
C GLY A 155 7.65 -16.09 -9.71
N LEU A 156 7.99 -14.91 -9.17
CA LEU A 156 7.73 -13.62 -9.79
C LEU A 156 8.99 -13.11 -10.51
N HIS A 157 8.81 -12.45 -11.65
CA HIS A 157 9.89 -11.80 -12.40
C HIS A 157 9.69 -10.29 -12.41
N VAL A 158 10.79 -9.54 -12.47
CA VAL A 158 10.74 -8.08 -12.61
C VAL A 158 10.20 -7.75 -13.99
N CYS A 159 9.26 -6.81 -14.06
CA CYS A 159 8.76 -6.24 -15.30
C CYS A 159 9.03 -4.73 -15.32
N GLN A 160 8.94 -4.12 -16.50
CA GLN A 160 9.06 -2.67 -16.62
C GLN A 160 7.83 -2.00 -15.99
N THR A 161 8.08 -1.03 -15.11
CA THR A 161 7.04 -0.14 -14.62
C THR A 161 6.59 0.77 -15.76
N ASP A 162 5.30 0.73 -16.09
CA ASP A 162 4.69 1.59 -17.11
C ASP A 162 4.97 3.07 -16.78
N VAL A 163 5.16 3.91 -17.79
CA VAL A 163 5.38 5.36 -17.67
C VAL A 163 4.26 6.02 -16.85
N ILE A 164 3.01 5.59 -17.05
CA ILE A 164 1.87 6.10 -16.26
C ILE A 164 2.05 5.74 -14.78
N GLN A 165 2.44 4.50 -14.50
CA GLN A 165 2.67 4.04 -13.13
C GLN A 165 3.87 4.75 -12.50
N GLN A 166 4.91 5.06 -13.26
CA GLN A 166 6.02 5.89 -12.79
C GLN A 166 5.54 7.29 -12.40
N LEU A 167 4.73 7.94 -13.24
CA LEU A 167 4.17 9.25 -12.94
C LEU A 167 3.30 9.23 -11.67
N ILE A 168 2.47 8.20 -11.52
CA ILE A 168 1.66 7.99 -10.30
C ILE A 168 2.56 7.83 -9.07
N LEU A 169 3.67 7.10 -9.17
CA LEU A 169 4.63 6.93 -8.08
C LEU A 169 5.32 8.25 -7.71
N TYR A 170 5.65 9.09 -8.69
CA TYR A 170 6.19 10.44 -8.43
C TYR A 170 5.16 11.36 -7.80
N PHE A 171 3.91 11.33 -8.26
CA PHE A 171 2.81 12.06 -7.61
C PHE A 171 2.62 11.62 -6.15
N ASN A 172 2.77 10.32 -5.89
CA ASN A 172 2.73 9.73 -4.56
C ASN A 172 4.04 9.85 -3.78
N PHE A 173 5.04 10.62 -4.22
CA PHE A 173 6.33 10.70 -3.55
C PHE A 173 6.22 11.13 -2.08
N VAL A 174 5.36 12.12 -1.80
CA VAL A 174 5.13 12.60 -0.42
C VAL A 174 4.41 11.55 0.40
N ASN A 175 3.36 10.92 -0.15
CA ASN A 175 2.67 9.80 0.47
C ASN A 175 3.65 8.65 0.83
N LEU A 176 4.50 8.23 -0.11
CA LEU A 176 5.53 7.22 0.12
C LEU A 176 6.56 7.65 1.16
N THR A 177 6.95 8.93 1.16
CA THR A 177 7.82 9.50 2.20
C THR A 177 7.18 9.37 3.56
N CYS A 178 5.90 9.71 3.70
CA CYS A 178 5.14 9.49 4.93
C CYS A 178 5.17 8.00 5.29
N SER A 179 4.71 7.10 4.42
CA SER A 179 4.67 5.65 4.70
C SER A 179 6.03 5.09 5.15
N LEU A 180 7.12 5.46 4.48
CA LEU A 180 8.47 5.03 4.85
C LEU A 180 8.95 5.67 6.15
N SER A 181 8.57 6.92 6.41
CA SER A 181 8.92 7.61 7.64
C SER A 181 8.20 6.99 8.84
N PHE A 182 6.92 6.61 8.68
CA PHE A 182 6.17 5.82 9.65
C PHE A 182 6.86 4.47 9.90
N LEU A 183 7.22 3.75 8.83
CA LEU A 183 7.89 2.46 8.95
C LEU A 183 9.24 2.56 9.69
N THR A 184 10.04 3.59 9.39
CA THR A 184 11.40 3.74 9.91
C THR A 184 11.52 4.57 11.19
N GLY A 185 10.46 5.28 11.60
CA GLY A 185 10.47 6.19 12.75
C GLY A 185 11.28 7.46 12.55
N ARG A 186 11.69 7.78 11.31
CA ARG A 186 12.44 9.00 10.96
C ARG A 186 12.12 9.42 9.53
N LEU A 187 12.29 10.71 9.22
CA LEU A 187 12.07 11.20 7.86
C LEU A 187 12.94 10.41 6.85
N THR A 188 12.27 9.67 5.97
CA THR A 188 12.92 8.77 5.00
C THR A 188 12.33 8.97 3.62
N LEU A 189 13.17 9.45 2.70
CA LEU A 189 12.79 9.65 1.31
C LEU A 189 12.80 8.31 0.54
N PRO A 190 11.81 8.05 -0.32
CA PRO A 190 11.77 6.85 -1.14
C PRO A 190 12.89 6.88 -2.18
N ASN A 191 13.56 5.74 -2.35
CA ASN A 191 14.49 5.55 -3.46
C ASN A 191 13.71 5.00 -4.66
N MET A 192 13.35 5.90 -5.59
CA MET A 192 12.55 5.55 -6.77
C MET A 192 13.21 4.46 -7.64
N LYS A 193 14.54 4.35 -7.64
CA LYS A 193 15.28 3.31 -8.38
C LYS A 193 15.15 1.91 -7.74
N LYS A 194 14.62 1.82 -6.52
CA LYS A 194 14.42 0.56 -5.78
C LYS A 194 12.95 0.19 -5.66
N ILE A 195 12.08 0.83 -6.44
CA ILE A 195 10.70 0.42 -6.62
C ILE A 195 10.67 -0.50 -7.83
N TYR A 196 10.16 -1.70 -7.64
CA TYR A 196 10.10 -2.71 -8.70
C TYR A 196 8.66 -3.17 -8.90
N SER A 197 8.30 -3.32 -10.17
CA SER A 197 7.08 -4.01 -10.58
C SER A 197 7.43 -5.47 -10.86
N PHE A 198 6.56 -6.37 -10.43
CA PHE A 198 6.72 -7.81 -10.51
C PHE A 198 5.50 -8.44 -11.15
N GLU A 199 5.73 -9.43 -12.01
CA GLU A 199 4.69 -10.23 -12.63
C GLU A 199 4.98 -11.72 -12.47
N GLY A 200 3.93 -12.54 -12.53
CA GLY A 200 4.07 -14.00 -12.50
C GLY A 200 2.72 -14.68 -12.49
N GLU A 201 2.71 -15.99 -12.68
CA GLU A 201 1.48 -16.77 -12.58
C GLU A 201 1.21 -17.15 -11.12
N LEU A 202 -0.06 -17.15 -10.73
CA LEU A 202 -0.47 -17.59 -9.40
C LEU A 202 -0.04 -19.04 -9.14
N ASN A 203 -0.05 -19.91 -10.16
CA ASN A 203 0.43 -21.29 -10.04
C ASN A 203 1.92 -21.36 -9.67
N ALA A 204 2.75 -20.45 -10.19
CA ALA A 204 4.17 -20.38 -9.84
C ALA A 204 4.35 -19.95 -8.37
N LEU A 205 3.50 -19.04 -7.88
CA LEU A 205 3.50 -18.66 -6.47
C LEU A 205 3.07 -19.83 -5.57
N ILE A 206 2.02 -20.57 -5.95
CA ILE A 206 1.53 -21.77 -5.25
C ILE A 206 2.64 -22.84 -5.17
N ALA A 207 3.34 -23.11 -6.28
CA ALA A 207 4.45 -24.06 -6.30
C ALA A 207 5.59 -23.69 -5.33
N ASN A 208 5.75 -22.39 -5.03
CA ASN A 208 6.77 -21.89 -4.11
C ASN A 208 6.24 -21.66 -2.67
N LYS A 209 5.05 -22.16 -2.31
CA LYS A 209 4.45 -22.05 -0.94
C LYS A 209 5.41 -22.46 0.17
N ALA A 210 6.15 -23.56 0.00
CA ALA A 210 7.11 -24.05 1.00
C ALA A 210 8.27 -23.07 1.24
N TYR A 211 8.64 -22.25 0.26
CA TYR A 211 9.61 -21.17 0.47
C TYR A 211 9.03 -20.04 1.34
N LEU A 212 7.78 -19.62 1.09
CA LEU A 212 7.10 -18.61 1.91
C LEU A 212 6.94 -19.05 3.36
N GLN A 213 6.55 -20.30 3.61
CA GLN A 213 6.42 -20.84 4.97
C GLN A 213 7.76 -20.83 5.72
N ARG A 214 8.85 -21.22 5.05
CA ARG A 214 10.21 -21.16 5.63
C ARG A 214 10.67 -19.74 5.87
N LEU A 215 10.31 -18.80 4.99
CA LEU A 215 10.61 -17.39 5.18
C LEU A 215 9.85 -16.84 6.38
N HIS A 216 8.56 -17.18 6.51
CA HIS A 216 7.72 -16.77 7.63
C HIS A 216 8.28 -17.25 8.98
N ALA A 217 8.68 -18.52 9.07
CA ALA A 217 9.22 -19.11 10.30
C ALA A 217 10.55 -18.51 10.78
N ARG A 218 11.25 -17.75 9.92
CA ARG A 218 12.54 -17.11 10.24
C ARG A 218 12.40 -15.66 10.69
N LEU A 219 11.20 -15.08 10.54
CA LEU A 219 10.96 -13.69 10.89
C LEU A 219 10.77 -13.56 12.38
#